data_AF-A0A7C3SRK6-F1
#
_entry.id   AF-A0A7C3SRK6-F1
#
_cell.length_a   1.000
_cell.length_b   1.000
_cell.length_c   1.000
_cell.angle_alpha   90.00
_cell.angle_beta   90.00
_cell.angle_gamma   90.00
#
_symmetry.space_group_name_H-M   'P 1'
#
loop_
_entity.id
_entity.type
_entity.pdbx_description
1 polymer ?
#
loop_
_entity_poly.entity_id
_entity_poly.type
_entity_poly.pdbx_seq_one_letter_code
_entity_poly.pdbx_strand_id
1 'polypeptide(L)'
;MEFKNILMHYSNPLVQSEIAFFCKEKWVGLHCEAISKKDNKQILVRYFKSGKPLQITQPLDVKNLILSFSKLKPRTIYATANIYKQLSKNEDVINESNLKACMPTWDIDNTIDKWNATLQTILELISLLESNGVKKSFFIKFSGRGAHIHIHPYAISEELRSKYNPLSLAWSIVEYIKEKLAEKIAEITLKFKAESLRVDNEIDIQRLFVAPLSIHRKVDKVSVCLNPNKLESFNPYEDANLNQFKHFENWKNYIAGEADELALKAHKYIGEYPYFKRSKKRKHPPLDKQILKLLRLTR
;
A
#
# COMPACT_ATOMS: atom_id res chain seq x y z
N MET A 1 9.79 -21.14 -0.80
CA MET A 1 10.97 -20.42 -1.33
C MET A 1 12.16 -20.43 -0.37
N GLU A 2 13.38 -20.60 -0.88
CA GLU A 2 14.60 -20.44 -0.09
C GLU A 2 15.01 -18.97 0.05
N PHE A 3 15.57 -18.59 1.20
CA PHE A 3 16.03 -17.22 1.46
C PHE A 3 17.12 -16.74 0.48
N LYS A 4 17.93 -17.67 -0.05
CA LYS A 4 18.94 -17.36 -1.09
C LYS A 4 18.30 -16.76 -2.34
N ASN A 5 17.15 -17.28 -2.77
CA ASN A 5 16.43 -16.76 -3.94
C ASN A 5 15.88 -15.35 -3.69
N ILE A 6 15.43 -15.09 -2.45
CA ILE A 6 15.01 -13.74 -2.01
C ILE A 6 16.20 -12.76 -2.10
N LEU A 7 17.39 -13.17 -1.63
CA LEU A 7 18.60 -12.35 -1.71
C LEU A 7 19.02 -12.07 -3.15
N MET A 8 18.94 -13.06 -4.03
CA MET A 8 19.24 -12.90 -5.46
C MET A 8 18.27 -11.91 -6.11
N HIS A 9 16.97 -12.04 -5.84
CA HIS A 9 15.94 -11.13 -6.33
C HIS A 9 16.21 -9.68 -5.92
N TYR A 10 16.44 -9.42 -4.64
CA TYR A 10 16.75 -8.06 -4.15
C TYR A 10 18.17 -7.58 -4.49
N SER A 11 19.01 -8.43 -5.09
CA SER A 11 20.30 -8.04 -5.66
C SER A 11 20.20 -7.60 -7.13
N ASN A 12 19.07 -7.81 -7.79
CA ASN A 12 18.84 -7.37 -9.18
C ASN A 12 18.78 -5.83 -9.25
N PRO A 13 19.60 -5.16 -10.09
CA PRO A 13 19.60 -3.70 -10.23
C PRO A 13 18.24 -3.10 -10.61
N LEU A 14 17.46 -3.77 -11.45
CA LEU A 14 16.10 -3.35 -11.81
C LEU A 14 15.19 -3.37 -10.57
N VAL A 15 15.22 -4.46 -9.79
CA VAL A 15 14.43 -4.58 -8.56
C VAL A 15 14.79 -3.47 -7.57
N GLN A 16 16.08 -3.19 -7.42
CA GLN A 16 16.55 -2.14 -6.52
C GLN A 16 16.11 -0.74 -6.94
N SER A 17 16.20 -0.43 -8.23
CA SER A 17 15.81 0.89 -8.75
C SER A 17 14.30 1.13 -8.63
N GLU A 18 13.47 0.13 -8.95
CA GLU A 18 12.02 0.20 -8.85
C GLU A 18 11.55 0.38 -7.40
N ILE A 19 12.11 -0.39 -6.46
CA ILE A 19 11.78 -0.28 -5.04
C ILE A 19 12.24 1.07 -4.48
N ALA A 20 13.47 1.49 -4.77
CA ALA A 20 13.99 2.77 -4.28
C ALA A 20 13.16 3.95 -4.78
N PHE A 21 12.72 3.92 -6.05
CA PHE A 21 11.84 4.95 -6.59
C PHE A 21 10.51 5.00 -5.82
N PHE A 22 9.84 3.85 -5.61
CA PHE A 22 8.57 3.79 -4.89
C PHE A 22 8.68 4.21 -3.42
N CYS A 23 9.80 3.86 -2.77
CA CYS A 23 10.05 4.11 -1.35
C CYS A 23 10.60 5.51 -1.03
N LYS A 24 10.99 6.29 -2.04
CA LYS A 24 11.61 7.61 -1.85
C LYS A 24 10.72 8.53 -1.00
N GLU A 25 11.29 9.11 0.05
CA GLU A 25 10.60 9.98 1.04
C GLU A 25 9.43 9.29 1.79
N LYS A 26 9.32 7.97 1.72
CA LYS A 26 8.27 7.18 2.39
C LYS A 26 8.84 6.39 3.57
N TRP A 27 7.96 6.09 4.52
CA TRP A 27 8.32 5.22 5.63
C TRP A 27 8.24 3.76 5.20
N VAL A 28 9.34 3.03 5.36
CA VAL A 28 9.50 1.65 4.89
C VAL A 28 9.17 0.63 5.99
N GLY A 29 8.58 -0.49 5.59
CA GLY A 29 8.38 -1.67 6.43
C GLY A 29 9.01 -2.90 5.81
N LEU A 30 9.65 -3.73 6.62
CA LEU A 30 10.15 -5.05 6.22
C LEU A 30 9.33 -6.13 6.92
N HIS A 31 8.61 -6.91 6.15
CA HIS A 31 7.97 -8.11 6.66
C HIS A 31 8.93 -9.29 6.52
N CYS A 32 9.12 -9.98 7.64
CA CYS A 32 10.12 -11.02 7.84
C CYS A 32 9.46 -12.40 7.99
N GLU A 33 10.13 -13.46 7.53
CA GLU A 33 9.64 -14.83 7.74
C GLU A 33 9.83 -15.30 9.19
N ALA A 34 10.78 -14.71 9.91
CA ALA A 34 10.96 -14.98 11.33
C ALA A 34 9.69 -14.66 12.14
N ILE A 35 9.36 -15.57 13.05
CA ILE A 35 8.20 -15.47 13.93
C ILE A 35 8.63 -14.89 15.27
N SER A 36 7.88 -13.90 15.75
CA SER A 36 8.04 -13.32 17.07
C SER A 36 7.60 -14.32 18.14
N LYS A 37 8.48 -14.59 19.11
CA LYS A 37 8.20 -15.48 20.25
C LYS A 37 7.07 -14.96 21.15
N LYS A 38 6.75 -13.66 21.09
CA LYS A 38 5.78 -13.02 22.00
C LYS A 38 4.33 -13.25 21.57
N ASP A 39 4.06 -13.21 20.28
CA ASP A 39 2.72 -13.19 19.70
C ASP A 39 2.52 -14.23 18.59
N ASN A 40 3.52 -15.07 18.33
CA ASN A 40 3.53 -16.13 17.33
C ASN A 40 3.14 -15.62 15.92
N LYS A 41 3.54 -14.38 15.59
CA LYS A 41 3.29 -13.73 14.29
C LYS A 41 4.59 -13.42 13.57
N GLN A 42 4.50 -13.33 12.25
CA GLN A 42 5.60 -12.86 11.41
C GLN A 42 5.99 -11.43 11.80
N ILE A 43 7.30 -11.17 11.86
CA ILE A 43 7.83 -9.90 12.33
C ILE A 43 7.70 -8.84 11.23
N LEU A 44 7.19 -7.65 11.60
CA LEU A 44 7.21 -6.45 10.77
C LEU A 44 8.17 -5.43 11.39
N VAL A 45 9.32 -5.21 10.76
CA VAL A 45 10.29 -4.20 11.17
C VAL A 45 9.97 -2.89 10.48
N ARG A 46 9.84 -1.80 11.24
CA ARG A 46 9.60 -0.45 10.69
C ARG A 46 10.58 0.60 11.19
N TYR A 47 11.43 0.23 12.14
CA TYR A 47 12.40 1.11 12.77
C TYR A 47 13.74 0.37 12.96
N PHE A 48 14.83 1.11 12.92
CA PHE A 48 16.10 0.65 13.44
C PHE A 48 16.04 0.54 14.97
N LYS A 49 17.01 -0.16 15.58
CA LYS A 49 17.13 -0.24 17.05
C LYS A 49 17.26 1.13 17.72
N SER A 50 17.81 2.13 17.01
CA SER A 50 17.90 3.52 17.46
C SER A 50 16.54 4.24 17.53
N GLY A 51 15.46 3.63 17.03
CA GLY A 51 14.16 4.29 16.88
C GLY A 51 14.01 5.12 15.61
N LYS A 52 15.02 5.16 14.73
CA LYS A 52 14.90 5.86 13.45
C LYS A 52 13.98 5.07 12.49
N PRO A 53 13.00 5.71 11.81
CA PRO A 53 12.17 5.07 10.79
C PRO A 53 13.01 4.48 9.65
N LEU A 54 12.67 3.27 9.21
CA LEU A 54 13.30 2.67 8.03
C LEU A 54 12.98 3.48 6.78
N GLN A 55 13.99 3.66 5.93
CA GLN A 55 13.93 4.40 4.68
C GLN A 55 14.77 3.68 3.62
N ILE A 56 14.38 3.86 2.36
CA ILE A 56 15.16 3.46 1.19
C ILE A 56 15.20 4.72 0.30
N THR A 57 16.39 5.29 0.14
CA THR A 57 16.61 6.56 -0.57
C THR A 57 17.35 6.38 -1.90
N GLN A 58 18.07 5.28 -2.05
CA GLN A 58 18.82 4.90 -3.24
C GLN A 58 18.76 3.38 -3.47
N PRO A 59 19.02 2.89 -4.70
CA PRO A 59 18.91 1.47 -5.03
C PRO A 59 19.69 0.54 -4.09
N LEU A 60 20.93 0.91 -3.72
CA LEU A 60 21.77 0.09 -2.86
C LEU A 60 21.21 -0.10 -1.44
N ASP A 61 20.37 0.84 -0.96
CA ASP A 61 19.74 0.74 0.36
C ASP A 61 18.84 -0.50 0.45
N VAL A 62 18.24 -0.93 -0.66
CA VAL A 62 17.40 -2.14 -0.73
C VAL A 62 18.21 -3.36 -0.28
N LYS A 63 19.35 -3.61 -0.92
CA LYS A 63 20.25 -4.72 -0.58
C LYS A 63 20.77 -4.59 0.85
N ASN A 64 21.20 -3.39 1.24
CA ASN A 64 21.73 -3.12 2.56
C ASN A 64 20.69 -3.41 3.67
N LEU A 65 19.43 -3.03 3.47
CA LEU A 65 18.34 -3.33 4.41
C LEU A 65 18.14 -4.84 4.54
N ILE A 66 18.01 -5.55 3.41
CA ILE A 66 17.77 -7.00 3.42
C ILE A 66 18.91 -7.74 4.13
N LEU A 67 20.17 -7.36 3.87
CA LEU A 67 21.34 -7.97 4.53
C LEU A 67 21.41 -7.63 6.02
N SER A 68 21.16 -6.38 6.41
CA SER A 68 21.19 -5.93 7.81
C SER A 68 20.17 -6.66 8.67
N PHE A 69 19.03 -7.06 8.09
CA PHE A 69 17.98 -7.80 8.78
C PHE A 69 17.95 -9.29 8.42
N SER A 70 18.99 -9.83 7.76
CA SER A 70 19.04 -11.21 7.24
C SER A 70 18.72 -12.29 8.27
N LYS A 71 19.10 -12.11 9.54
CA LYS A 71 18.73 -13.02 10.66
C LYS A 71 17.22 -13.19 10.84
N LEU A 72 16.43 -12.18 10.48
CA LEU A 72 14.97 -12.22 10.51
C LEU A 72 14.37 -12.76 9.20
N LYS A 73 15.19 -13.01 8.17
CA LYS A 73 14.77 -13.41 6.83
C LYS A 73 13.73 -12.45 6.23
N PRO A 74 14.10 -11.19 5.92
CA PRO A 74 13.19 -10.23 5.30
C PRO A 74 12.68 -10.76 3.96
N ARG A 75 11.38 -10.67 3.73
CA ARG A 75 10.71 -11.22 2.56
C ARG A 75 10.02 -10.16 1.72
N THR A 76 9.32 -9.22 2.36
CA THR A 76 8.55 -8.19 1.66
C THR A 76 8.94 -6.82 2.14
N ILE A 77 9.28 -5.96 1.19
CA ILE A 77 9.43 -4.52 1.37
C ILE A 77 8.07 -3.85 1.13
N TYR A 78 7.67 -3.03 2.08
CA TYR A 78 6.50 -2.16 2.04
C TYR A 78 6.93 -0.69 2.14
N ALA A 79 6.09 0.22 1.64
CA ALA A 79 6.19 1.63 1.94
C ALA A 79 4.80 2.23 2.20
N THR A 80 4.75 3.36 2.89
CA THR A 80 3.49 4.06 3.16
C THR A 80 2.83 4.60 1.89
N ALA A 81 1.53 4.92 1.94
CA ALA A 81 0.93 5.80 0.92
C ALA A 81 1.41 7.26 1.07
N ASN A 82 1.76 7.64 2.29
CA ASN A 82 2.24 8.96 2.64
C ASN A 82 3.68 9.20 2.20
N ILE A 83 3.93 10.41 1.70
CA ILE A 83 5.24 11.02 1.49
C ILE A 83 5.45 12.06 2.59
N TYR A 84 6.60 12.01 3.24
CA TYR A 84 6.93 12.85 4.39
C TYR A 84 7.97 13.91 4.04
N LYS A 85 7.93 15.06 4.72
CA LYS A 85 8.97 16.09 4.63
C LYS A 85 10.25 15.63 5.37
N GLN A 86 10.08 14.94 6.50
CA GLN A 86 11.16 14.42 7.33
C GLN A 86 10.83 13.03 7.89
N LEU A 87 11.84 12.16 8.01
CA LEU A 87 11.74 10.83 8.63
C LEU A 87 12.96 10.55 9.52
N SER A 88 13.09 11.31 10.60
CA SER A 88 14.22 11.27 11.52
C SER A 88 13.92 10.48 12.81
N LYS A 89 12.66 10.54 13.27
CA LYS A 89 12.20 9.97 14.55
C LYS A 89 10.80 9.38 14.44
N ASN A 90 10.37 8.65 15.47
CA ASN A 90 9.08 7.94 15.49
C ASN A 90 7.88 8.87 15.35
N GLU A 91 7.96 10.09 15.88
CA GLU A 91 6.84 11.04 15.89
C GLU A 91 6.56 11.58 14.47
N ASP A 92 7.58 11.59 13.61
CA ASP A 92 7.47 12.12 12.24
C ASP A 92 6.42 11.36 11.42
N VAL A 93 6.23 10.06 11.67
CA VAL A 93 5.32 9.21 10.88
C VAL A 93 3.85 9.36 11.25
N ILE A 94 3.54 10.02 12.36
CA ILE A 94 2.17 10.31 12.83
C ILE A 94 1.83 11.80 12.81
N ASN A 95 2.80 12.66 12.52
CA ASN A 95 2.56 14.09 12.43
C ASN A 95 1.99 14.44 11.05
N GLU A 96 0.75 14.91 11.01
CA GLU A 96 0.09 15.27 9.76
C GLU A 96 0.71 16.50 9.07
N SER A 97 1.22 17.46 9.84
CA SER A 97 1.91 18.63 9.27
C SER A 97 3.22 18.25 8.56
N ASN A 98 3.73 17.04 8.83
CA ASN A 98 4.89 16.45 8.16
C ASN A 98 4.52 15.72 6.86
N LEU A 99 3.23 15.56 6.53
CA LEU A 99 2.81 14.99 5.26
C LEU A 99 3.06 16.01 4.14
N LYS A 100 3.80 15.58 3.12
CA LYS A 100 4.06 16.33 1.90
C LYS A 100 3.02 16.00 0.82
N ALA A 101 2.68 14.72 0.70
CA ALA A 101 1.65 14.22 -0.20
C ALA A 101 1.15 12.85 0.28
N CYS A 102 0.00 12.40 -0.22
CA CYS A 102 -0.52 11.05 0.03
C CYS A 102 -0.97 10.46 -1.31
N MET A 103 -0.72 9.16 -1.51
CA MET A 103 -1.04 8.43 -2.74
C MET A 103 -2.45 7.82 -2.63
N PRO A 104 -3.48 8.36 -3.33
CA PRO A 104 -4.80 7.74 -3.39
C PRO A 104 -4.65 6.30 -3.91
N THR A 105 -5.25 5.33 -3.22
CA THR A 105 -5.06 3.90 -3.49
C THR A 105 -6.34 3.13 -3.28
N TRP A 106 -6.74 2.35 -4.28
CA TRP A 106 -7.78 1.33 -4.17
C TRP A 106 -7.12 -0.05 -4.05
N ASP A 107 -7.52 -0.82 -3.04
CA ASP A 107 -7.13 -2.23 -2.91
C ASP A 107 -8.26 -3.10 -3.47
N ILE A 108 -8.00 -3.77 -4.59
CA ILE A 108 -8.92 -4.70 -5.24
C ILE A 108 -8.55 -6.10 -4.74
N ASP A 109 -9.21 -6.51 -3.66
CA ASP A 109 -9.05 -7.80 -3.02
C ASP A 109 -9.88 -8.86 -3.75
N ASN A 110 -9.26 -9.98 -4.09
CA ASN A 110 -9.92 -11.13 -4.68
C ASN A 110 -9.03 -12.39 -4.55
N THR A 111 -9.48 -13.50 -5.12
CA THR A 111 -8.67 -14.69 -5.33
C THR A 111 -8.10 -14.75 -6.75
N ILE A 112 -6.93 -15.37 -6.90
CA ILE A 112 -6.19 -15.41 -8.17
C ILE A 112 -6.91 -16.26 -9.24
N ASP A 113 -7.72 -17.25 -8.85
CA ASP A 113 -8.60 -18.02 -9.75
C ASP A 113 -9.71 -17.17 -10.36
N LYS A 114 -10.06 -16.05 -9.73
CA LYS A 114 -11.05 -15.07 -10.21
C LYS A 114 -10.40 -13.83 -10.82
N TRP A 115 -9.18 -13.95 -11.34
CA TRP A 115 -8.43 -12.83 -11.91
C TRP A 115 -9.20 -12.04 -12.98
N ASN A 116 -10.01 -12.70 -13.81
CA ASN A 116 -10.83 -12.00 -14.81
C ASN A 116 -11.83 -11.02 -14.18
N ALA A 117 -12.35 -11.32 -12.99
CA ALA A 117 -13.21 -10.39 -12.26
C ALA A 117 -12.40 -9.16 -11.79
N THR A 118 -11.21 -9.39 -11.23
CA THR A 118 -10.26 -8.33 -10.84
C THR A 118 -9.89 -7.45 -12.03
N LEU A 119 -9.61 -8.05 -13.19
CA LEU A 119 -9.27 -7.34 -14.42
C LEU A 119 -10.42 -6.44 -14.88
N GLN A 120 -11.66 -6.94 -14.87
CA GLN A 120 -12.84 -6.12 -15.21
C GLN A 120 -13.03 -4.96 -14.22
N THR A 121 -12.82 -5.19 -12.92
CA THR A 121 -12.85 -4.12 -11.93
C THR A 121 -11.77 -3.07 -12.16
N ILE A 122 -10.56 -3.48 -12.57
CA ILE A 122 -9.49 -2.55 -12.95
C ILE A 122 -9.94 -1.66 -14.12
N LEU A 123 -10.53 -2.25 -15.16
CA LEU A 123 -10.99 -1.51 -16.35
C LEU A 123 -12.09 -0.49 -16.02
N GLU A 124 -13.08 -0.88 -15.22
CA GLU A 124 -14.13 0.03 -14.75
C GLU A 124 -13.57 1.17 -13.90
N LEU A 125 -12.61 0.89 -13.02
CA LEU A 125 -11.97 1.92 -12.21
C LEU A 125 -11.18 2.90 -13.07
N ILE A 126 -10.42 2.41 -14.06
CA ILE A 126 -9.71 3.26 -15.02
C ILE A 126 -10.69 4.16 -15.76
N SER A 127 -11.79 3.60 -16.27
CA SER A 127 -12.82 4.37 -16.97
C SER A 127 -13.38 5.49 -16.08
N LEU A 128 -13.60 5.23 -14.79
CA LEU A 128 -14.04 6.25 -13.82
C LEU A 128 -12.97 7.33 -13.56
N LEU A 129 -11.69 6.95 -13.48
CA LEU A 129 -10.61 7.92 -13.33
C LEU A 129 -10.51 8.83 -14.55
N GLU A 130 -10.55 8.26 -15.75
CA GLU A 130 -10.48 8.99 -17.01
C GLU A 130 -11.68 9.92 -17.20
N SER A 131 -12.89 9.48 -16.85
CA SER A 131 -14.09 10.31 -16.89
C SER A 131 -14.07 11.46 -15.88
N ASN A 132 -13.22 11.37 -14.84
CA ASN A 132 -12.97 12.44 -13.88
C ASN A 132 -11.63 13.16 -14.15
N GLY A 133 -11.09 13.05 -15.36
CA GLY A 133 -9.93 13.83 -15.82
C GLY A 133 -8.55 13.23 -15.55
N VAL A 134 -8.45 12.11 -14.83
CA VAL A 134 -7.17 11.47 -14.50
C VAL A 134 -6.84 10.39 -15.52
N LYS A 135 -5.97 10.69 -16.48
CA LYS A 135 -5.66 9.81 -17.62
C LYS A 135 -4.24 9.24 -17.58
N LYS A 136 -3.27 9.97 -17.04
CA LYS A 136 -1.85 9.61 -17.13
C LYS A 136 -1.21 9.36 -15.77
N SER A 137 -1.69 9.98 -14.71
CA SER A 137 -1.04 9.97 -13.40
C SER A 137 -1.54 8.86 -12.48
N PHE A 138 -1.86 7.69 -13.03
CA PHE A 138 -2.16 6.50 -12.23
C PHE A 138 -1.34 5.31 -12.69
N PHE A 139 -1.18 4.33 -11.80
CA PHE A 139 -0.59 3.06 -12.12
C PHE A 139 -1.29 1.90 -11.42
N ILE A 140 -1.17 0.73 -12.03
CA ILE A 140 -1.81 -0.50 -11.58
C ILE A 140 -0.72 -1.46 -11.17
N LYS A 141 -0.90 -2.12 -10.03
CA LYS A 141 0.08 -3.05 -9.49
C LYS A 141 -0.60 -4.33 -9.03
N PHE A 142 -0.22 -5.45 -9.62
CA PHE A 142 -0.58 -6.76 -9.09
C PHE A 142 0.03 -6.93 -7.69
N SER A 143 -0.78 -7.18 -6.67
CA SER A 143 -0.34 -7.24 -5.26
C SER A 143 0.01 -8.65 -4.78
N GLY A 144 -0.13 -9.66 -5.65
CA GLY A 144 0.14 -11.07 -5.37
C GLY A 144 -1.10 -11.96 -5.44
N ARG A 145 -2.29 -11.39 -5.21
CA ARG A 145 -3.59 -12.08 -5.33
C ARG A 145 -4.64 -11.21 -6.02
N GLY A 146 -4.66 -9.93 -5.67
CA GLY A 146 -5.49 -8.91 -6.28
C GLY A 146 -4.63 -7.86 -6.98
N ALA A 147 -5.14 -6.63 -7.03
CA ALA A 147 -4.43 -5.52 -7.61
C ALA A 147 -4.65 -4.25 -6.81
N HIS A 148 -3.68 -3.35 -6.83
CA HIS A 148 -3.86 -2.00 -6.33
C HIS A 148 -3.83 -1.03 -7.50
N ILE A 149 -4.71 -0.04 -7.48
CA ILE A 149 -4.64 1.11 -8.38
C ILE A 149 -4.26 2.33 -7.55
N HIS A 150 -3.26 3.05 -8.01
CA HIS A 150 -2.67 4.17 -7.30
C HIS A 150 -2.69 5.41 -8.19
N ILE A 151 -3.16 6.54 -7.68
CA ILE A 151 -2.87 7.84 -8.31
C ILE A 151 -1.53 8.32 -7.79
N HIS A 152 -0.66 8.79 -8.69
CA HIS A 152 0.63 9.34 -8.30
C HIS A 152 0.42 10.51 -7.32
N PRO A 153 1.10 10.56 -6.16
CA PRO A 153 0.80 11.52 -5.10
C PRO A 153 1.01 13.00 -5.52
N TYR A 154 1.85 13.25 -6.52
CA TYR A 154 2.08 14.58 -7.09
C TYR A 154 1.22 14.90 -8.32
N ALA A 155 0.27 14.02 -8.68
CA ALA A 155 -0.80 14.37 -9.62
C ALA A 155 -1.72 15.45 -9.04
N ILE A 156 -1.81 15.49 -7.72
CA ILE A 156 -2.44 16.59 -6.97
C ILE A 156 -1.39 17.69 -6.83
N SER A 157 -1.73 18.90 -7.29
CA SER A 157 -0.82 20.04 -7.32
C SER A 157 -0.32 20.44 -5.94
N GLU A 158 0.82 21.12 -5.91
CA GLU A 158 1.36 21.67 -4.67
C GLU A 158 0.45 22.72 -4.05
N GLU A 159 -0.20 23.54 -4.87
CA GLU A 159 -1.19 24.52 -4.41
C GLU A 159 -2.31 23.83 -3.62
N LEU A 160 -2.90 22.77 -4.20
CA LEU A 160 -4.00 22.08 -3.56
C LEU A 160 -3.56 21.30 -2.30
N ARG A 161 -2.41 20.62 -2.36
CA ARG A 161 -1.81 19.91 -1.20
C ARG A 161 -1.34 20.83 -0.08
N SER A 162 -1.12 22.12 -0.36
CA SER A 162 -0.77 23.11 0.66
C SER A 162 -2.02 23.70 1.34
N LYS A 163 -3.14 23.75 0.62
CA LYS A 163 -4.42 24.25 1.12
C LYS A 163 -5.21 23.20 1.92
N TYR A 164 -5.11 21.93 1.54
CA TYR A 164 -5.82 20.82 2.18
C TYR A 164 -4.86 19.78 2.72
N ASN A 165 -5.29 19.04 3.75
CA ASN A 165 -4.52 17.90 4.25
C ASN A 165 -4.40 16.82 3.14
N PRO A 166 -3.18 16.40 2.75
CA PRO A 166 -3.01 15.41 1.68
C PRO A 166 -3.66 14.05 1.98
N LEU A 167 -3.72 13.63 3.25
CA LEU A 167 -4.39 12.40 3.66
C LEU A 167 -5.90 12.49 3.42
N SER A 168 -6.51 13.63 3.77
CA SER A 168 -7.94 13.90 3.51
C SER A 168 -8.24 13.90 2.02
N LEU A 169 -7.42 14.56 1.19
CA LEU A 169 -7.61 14.53 -0.26
C LEU A 169 -7.55 13.09 -0.80
N ALA A 170 -6.54 12.31 -0.41
CA ALA A 170 -6.40 10.93 -0.85
C ALA A 170 -7.57 10.05 -0.39
N TRP A 171 -7.99 10.18 0.87
CA TRP A 171 -9.14 9.45 1.42
C TRP A 171 -10.40 9.74 0.61
N SER A 172 -10.71 11.01 0.38
CA SER A 172 -11.95 11.44 -0.26
C SER A 172 -12.01 11.01 -1.72
N ILE A 173 -10.89 11.09 -2.46
CA ILE A 173 -10.80 10.57 -3.82
C ILE A 173 -11.13 9.06 -3.85
N VAL A 174 -10.53 8.29 -2.93
CA VAL A 174 -10.72 6.84 -2.90
C VAL A 174 -12.16 6.49 -2.56
N GLU A 175 -12.74 7.10 -1.52
CA GLU A 175 -14.16 6.91 -1.17
C GLU A 175 -15.09 7.30 -2.32
N TYR A 176 -14.87 8.47 -2.93
CA TYR A 176 -15.71 8.98 -4.01
C TYR A 176 -15.78 7.99 -5.18
N ILE A 177 -14.63 7.52 -5.67
CA ILE A 177 -14.59 6.55 -6.78
C ILE A 177 -15.16 5.21 -6.33
N LYS A 178 -14.87 4.75 -5.10
CA LYS A 178 -15.40 3.48 -4.57
C LYS A 178 -16.93 3.48 -4.51
N GLU A 179 -17.55 4.58 -4.07
CA GLU A 179 -19.02 4.73 -4.07
C GLU A 179 -19.59 4.64 -5.49
N LYS A 180 -18.96 5.30 -6.48
CA LYS A 180 -19.40 5.24 -7.88
C LYS A 180 -19.19 3.87 -8.53
N LEU A 181 -18.23 3.10 -8.04
CA LEU A 181 -17.90 1.77 -8.56
C LEU A 181 -18.76 0.64 -7.95
N ALA A 182 -19.49 0.92 -6.86
CA ALA A 182 -20.18 -0.11 -6.08
C ALA A 182 -21.17 -0.98 -6.89
N GLU A 183 -21.98 -0.35 -7.75
CA GLU A 183 -22.95 -1.06 -8.61
C GLU A 183 -22.24 -1.98 -9.61
N LYS A 184 -21.18 -1.48 -10.27
CA LYS A 184 -20.36 -2.25 -11.21
C LYS A 184 -19.66 -3.42 -10.53
N ILE A 185 -19.17 -3.26 -9.31
CA ILE A 185 -18.58 -4.37 -8.54
C ILE A 185 -19.63 -5.45 -8.29
N ALA A 186 -20.87 -5.10 -7.92
CA ALA A 186 -21.94 -6.08 -7.73
C ALA A 186 -22.24 -6.86 -9.02
N GLU A 187 -22.34 -6.17 -10.16
CA GLU A 187 -22.52 -6.79 -11.48
C GLU A 187 -21.37 -7.77 -11.81
N ILE A 188 -20.11 -7.34 -11.63
CA ILE A 188 -18.91 -8.16 -11.89
C ILE A 188 -18.90 -9.39 -10.97
N THR A 189 -19.15 -9.21 -9.69
CA THR A 189 -19.19 -10.29 -8.69
C THR A 189 -20.17 -11.38 -9.11
N LEU A 190 -21.39 -11.00 -9.52
CA LEU A 190 -22.40 -11.93 -10.00
C LEU A 190 -21.97 -12.62 -11.31
N LYS A 191 -21.51 -11.85 -12.29
CA LYS A 191 -21.09 -12.35 -13.61
C LYS A 191 -19.98 -13.40 -13.52
N PHE A 192 -18.97 -13.17 -12.68
CA PHE A 192 -17.79 -14.04 -12.56
C PHE A 192 -17.86 -15.02 -11.37
N LYS A 193 -18.95 -14.99 -10.59
CA LYS A 193 -19.09 -15.75 -9.33
C LYS A 193 -17.89 -15.52 -8.42
N ALA A 194 -17.55 -14.25 -8.19
CA ALA A 194 -16.36 -13.82 -7.46
C ALA A 194 -16.76 -13.23 -6.10
N GLU A 195 -17.31 -14.06 -5.21
CA GLU A 195 -17.89 -13.64 -3.92
C GLU A 195 -16.90 -12.91 -2.99
N SER A 196 -15.60 -13.16 -3.16
CA SER A 196 -14.53 -12.49 -2.42
C SER A 196 -14.10 -11.15 -3.00
N LEU A 197 -14.61 -10.76 -4.18
CA LEU A 197 -14.22 -9.53 -4.85
C LEU A 197 -14.66 -8.32 -4.02
N ARG A 198 -13.70 -7.46 -3.68
CA ARG A 198 -13.93 -6.24 -2.91
C ARG A 198 -12.98 -5.15 -3.37
N VAL A 199 -13.45 -3.91 -3.33
CA VAL A 199 -12.62 -2.73 -3.53
C VAL A 199 -12.67 -1.89 -2.27
N ASP A 200 -11.53 -1.79 -1.58
CA ASP A 200 -11.44 -1.09 -0.31
C ASP A 200 -10.68 0.22 -0.40
N ASN A 201 -11.07 1.12 0.50
CA ASN A 201 -10.24 2.25 0.87
C ASN A 201 -9.40 1.88 2.09
N GLU A 202 -8.10 1.71 1.86
CA GLU A 202 -7.16 1.41 2.92
C GLU A 202 -6.32 2.63 3.36
N ILE A 203 -6.68 3.83 2.92
CA ILE A 203 -5.96 5.04 3.28
C ILE A 203 -5.99 5.19 4.82
N ASP A 204 -4.81 5.15 5.43
CA ASP A 204 -4.58 5.39 6.85
C ASP A 204 -3.19 6.01 7.00
N ILE A 205 -3.01 6.81 8.05
CA ILE A 205 -1.76 7.54 8.31
C ILE A 205 -0.52 6.65 8.37
N GLN A 206 -0.67 5.37 8.74
CA GLN A 206 0.41 4.39 8.80
C GLN A 206 0.24 3.22 7.83
N ARG A 207 -0.73 3.25 6.89
CA ARG A 207 -0.96 2.16 5.95
C ARG A 207 0.28 1.88 5.13
N LEU A 208 0.59 0.60 4.97
CA LEU A 208 1.72 0.10 4.19
C LEU A 208 1.21 -0.64 2.95
N PHE A 209 1.80 -0.33 1.80
CA PHE A 209 1.56 -1.01 0.53
C PHE A 209 2.85 -1.71 0.07
N VAL A 210 2.71 -2.89 -0.52
CA VAL A 210 3.84 -3.66 -1.06
C VAL A 210 4.54 -2.81 -2.12
N ALA A 211 5.87 -2.70 -2.06
CA ALA A 211 6.62 -1.99 -3.10
C ALA A 211 6.57 -2.76 -4.43
N PRO A 212 6.54 -2.08 -5.60
CA PRO A 212 6.76 -2.74 -6.89
C PRO A 212 8.03 -3.58 -6.88
N LEU A 213 7.98 -4.72 -7.56
CA LEU A 213 8.99 -5.78 -7.55
C LEU A 213 9.35 -6.36 -6.18
N SER A 214 8.57 -6.09 -5.12
CA SER A 214 8.73 -6.77 -3.84
C SER A 214 8.03 -8.14 -3.86
N ILE A 215 8.58 -9.12 -3.14
CA ILE A 215 8.01 -10.47 -3.06
C ILE A 215 6.86 -10.46 -2.06
N HIS A 216 5.73 -11.08 -2.40
CA HIS A 216 4.57 -11.14 -1.53
C HIS A 216 4.85 -11.94 -0.25
N ARG A 217 4.26 -11.50 0.88
CA ARG A 217 4.55 -12.01 2.23
C ARG A 217 4.26 -13.51 2.45
N LYS A 218 3.35 -14.09 1.66
CA LYS A 218 2.86 -15.48 1.84
C LYS A 218 2.86 -16.32 0.58
N VAL A 219 2.90 -15.70 -0.59
CA VAL A 219 2.91 -16.43 -1.87
C VAL A 219 4.21 -16.13 -2.59
N ASP A 220 4.69 -17.08 -3.37
CA ASP A 220 5.96 -16.98 -4.10
C ASP A 220 5.77 -16.16 -5.39
N LYS A 221 5.20 -14.95 -5.25
CA LYS A 221 4.87 -14.02 -6.33
C LYS A 221 5.53 -12.66 -6.12
N VAL A 222 5.89 -12.00 -7.21
CA VAL A 222 6.45 -10.65 -7.26
C VAL A 222 5.32 -9.66 -7.54
N SER A 223 5.30 -8.54 -6.81
CA SER A 223 4.33 -7.47 -7.03
C SER A 223 4.72 -6.64 -8.25
N VAL A 224 4.10 -6.86 -9.41
CA VAL A 224 4.48 -6.18 -10.67
C VAL A 224 3.55 -5.02 -11.02
N CYS A 225 4.10 -3.95 -11.60
CA CYS A 225 3.29 -2.91 -12.22
C CYS A 225 2.80 -3.38 -13.60
N LEU A 226 1.52 -3.16 -13.90
CA LEU A 226 0.89 -3.58 -15.14
C LEU A 226 0.86 -2.43 -16.15
N ASN A 227 0.98 -2.76 -17.44
CA ASN A 227 0.82 -1.79 -18.51
C ASN A 227 -0.69 -1.57 -18.77
N PRO A 228 -1.23 -0.35 -18.57
CA PRO A 228 -2.65 -0.07 -18.78
C PRO A 228 -3.14 -0.44 -20.19
N ASN A 229 -2.29 -0.34 -21.21
CA ASN A 229 -2.63 -0.64 -22.60
C ASN A 229 -2.55 -2.13 -22.96
N LYS A 230 -2.11 -2.99 -22.03
CA LYS A 230 -1.90 -4.43 -22.25
C LYS A 230 -2.41 -5.29 -21.09
N LEU A 231 -3.41 -4.81 -20.35
CA LEU A 231 -3.92 -5.48 -19.14
C LEU A 231 -4.44 -6.89 -19.41
N GLU A 232 -5.14 -7.09 -20.52
CA GLU A 232 -5.71 -8.40 -20.90
C GLU A 232 -4.63 -9.46 -21.20
N SER A 233 -3.41 -9.04 -21.52
CA SER A 233 -2.30 -9.96 -21.81
C SER A 233 -1.57 -10.47 -20.57
N PHE A 234 -1.89 -9.94 -19.39
CA PHE A 234 -1.20 -10.29 -18.15
C PHE A 234 -1.77 -11.56 -17.52
N ASN A 235 -0.90 -12.56 -17.31
CA ASN A 235 -1.23 -13.79 -16.61
C ASN A 235 -0.55 -13.85 -15.22
N PRO A 236 -1.28 -13.72 -14.09
CA PRO A 236 -0.67 -13.71 -12.76
C PRO A 236 0.02 -15.04 -12.38
N TYR A 237 -0.31 -16.15 -13.05
CA TYR A 237 0.34 -17.44 -12.80
C TYR A 237 1.76 -17.52 -13.38
N GLU A 238 2.03 -16.79 -14.46
CA GLU A 238 3.29 -16.86 -15.21
C GLU A 238 4.10 -15.56 -15.09
N ASP A 239 3.43 -14.41 -15.18
CA ASP A 239 4.04 -13.09 -15.36
C ASP A 239 4.42 -12.39 -14.05
N ALA A 240 4.28 -13.08 -12.91
CA ALA A 240 4.57 -12.56 -11.58
C ALA A 240 5.41 -13.54 -10.74
N ASN A 241 6.19 -14.41 -11.36
CA ASN A 241 7.09 -15.34 -10.67
C ASN A 241 8.45 -14.69 -10.38
N LEU A 242 9.19 -15.21 -9.41
CA LEU A 242 10.52 -14.65 -9.08
C LEU A 242 11.52 -14.78 -10.22
N ASN A 243 11.51 -15.91 -10.90
CA ASN A 243 12.47 -16.19 -11.98
C ASN A 243 12.04 -15.56 -13.32
N GLN A 244 10.77 -15.16 -13.42
CA GLN A 244 10.17 -14.61 -14.62
C GLN A 244 8.99 -13.72 -14.24
N PHE A 245 9.13 -12.42 -14.45
CA PHE A 245 8.09 -11.44 -14.23
C PHE A 245 8.02 -10.45 -15.39
N LYS A 246 6.82 -9.96 -15.69
CA LYS A 246 6.60 -8.85 -16.64
C LYS A 246 6.24 -7.60 -15.84
N HIS A 247 7.13 -6.61 -15.85
CA HIS A 247 6.95 -5.37 -15.11
C HIS A 247 6.94 -4.19 -16.07
N PHE A 248 5.93 -3.34 -15.95
CA PHE A 248 5.83 -2.10 -16.72
C PHE A 248 6.58 -1.00 -16.00
N GLU A 249 7.73 -0.55 -16.53
CA GLU A 249 8.63 0.43 -15.89
C GLU A 249 8.15 1.89 -15.96
N ASN A 250 7.28 2.22 -16.92
CA ASN A 250 6.78 3.59 -17.14
C ASN A 250 5.65 4.02 -16.19
N TRP A 251 5.38 3.23 -15.13
CA TRP A 251 4.35 3.53 -14.11
C TRP A 251 4.63 4.80 -13.28
N LYS A 252 5.84 5.34 -13.37
CA LYS A 252 6.36 6.46 -12.57
C LYS A 252 5.87 7.83 -13.04
N ASN A 253 5.31 7.90 -14.24
CA ASN A 253 4.95 9.15 -14.90
C ASN A 253 3.72 9.78 -14.25
N TYR A 254 3.70 11.11 -14.22
CA TYR A 254 2.55 11.89 -13.76
C TYR A 254 2.56 13.30 -14.37
N ILE A 255 1.41 13.97 -14.30
CA ILE A 255 1.19 15.36 -14.66
C ILE A 255 0.71 16.07 -13.40
N ALA A 256 1.46 17.08 -12.95
CA ALA A 256 1.07 17.87 -11.79
C ALA A 256 -0.25 18.63 -12.08
N GLY A 257 -1.20 18.53 -11.16
CA GLY A 257 -2.52 19.16 -11.27
C GLY A 257 -3.57 18.33 -12.02
N GLU A 258 -3.22 17.20 -12.64
CA GLU A 258 -4.19 16.36 -13.37
C GLU A 258 -5.31 15.84 -12.47
N ALA A 259 -5.02 15.59 -11.19
CA ALA A 259 -5.99 15.08 -10.23
C ALA A 259 -6.72 16.16 -9.42
N ASP A 260 -6.49 17.45 -9.68
CA ASP A 260 -7.01 18.53 -8.83
C ASP A 260 -8.54 18.65 -8.87
N GLU A 261 -9.14 18.54 -10.06
CA GLU A 261 -10.59 18.62 -10.21
C GLU A 261 -11.28 17.45 -9.47
N LEU A 262 -10.78 16.22 -9.67
CA LEU A 262 -11.25 15.04 -8.96
C LEU A 262 -11.06 15.21 -7.44
N ALA A 263 -9.90 15.70 -7.00
CA ALA A 263 -9.60 15.92 -5.59
C ALA A 263 -10.59 16.91 -4.94
N LEU A 264 -10.82 18.07 -5.57
CA LEU A 264 -11.77 19.08 -5.09
C LEU A 264 -13.20 18.56 -5.07
N LYS A 265 -13.63 17.92 -6.16
CA LYS A 265 -14.96 17.33 -6.29
C LYS A 265 -15.21 16.27 -5.22
N ALA A 266 -14.26 15.35 -5.04
CA ALA A 266 -14.34 14.27 -4.07
C ALA A 266 -14.31 14.81 -2.63
N HIS A 267 -13.42 15.76 -2.33
CA HIS A 267 -13.33 16.37 -1.01
C HIS A 267 -14.59 17.15 -0.63
N LYS A 268 -15.20 17.88 -1.57
CA LYS A 268 -16.48 18.58 -1.35
C LYS A 268 -17.64 17.60 -1.07
N TYR A 269 -17.62 16.43 -1.72
CA TYR A 269 -18.70 15.44 -1.61
C TYR A 269 -18.54 14.52 -0.39
N ILE A 270 -17.33 14.02 -0.11
CA ILE A 270 -17.04 13.09 0.99
C ILE A 270 -16.66 13.80 2.29
N GLY A 271 -15.91 14.91 2.21
CA GLY A 271 -15.37 15.61 3.37
C GLY A 271 -13.93 15.22 3.71
N GLU A 272 -13.56 15.33 5.00
CA GLU A 272 -12.20 15.05 5.49
C GLU A 272 -11.95 13.56 5.82
N TYR A 273 -10.69 13.19 6.02
CA TYR A 273 -10.34 11.89 6.58
C TYR A 273 -11.00 11.72 7.97
N PRO A 274 -11.75 10.63 8.22
CA PRO A 274 -12.34 10.38 9.52
C PRO A 274 -11.23 10.01 10.50
N TYR A 275 -10.82 10.95 11.34
CA TYR A 275 -9.96 10.66 12.48
C TYR A 275 -10.72 9.75 13.45
N PHE A 276 -10.64 8.44 13.24
CA PHE A 276 -11.09 7.49 14.23
C PHE A 276 -10.29 7.79 15.50
N LYS A 277 -10.96 8.32 16.53
CA LYS A 277 -10.36 8.49 17.86
C LYS A 277 -9.79 7.13 18.23
N ARG A 278 -8.46 6.98 18.14
CA ARG A 278 -7.77 5.75 18.56
C ARG A 278 -8.34 5.44 19.93
N SER A 279 -9.05 4.32 20.07
CA SER A 279 -9.55 3.92 21.38
C SER A 279 -8.37 4.02 22.33
N LYS A 280 -8.45 4.94 23.31
CA LYS A 280 -7.36 5.11 24.26
C LYS A 280 -7.13 3.73 24.83
N LYS A 281 -5.98 3.12 24.53
CA LYS A 281 -5.58 1.88 25.20
C LYS A 281 -5.66 2.21 26.67
N ARG A 282 -6.64 1.63 27.37
CA ARG A 282 -6.80 1.89 28.81
C ARG A 282 -5.46 1.52 29.45
N LYS A 283 -4.81 2.48 30.10
CA LYS A 283 -3.54 2.24 30.81
C LYS A 283 -3.70 1.14 31.86
N HIS A 284 -4.93 0.96 32.34
CA HIS A 284 -5.31 -0.07 33.29
C HIS A 284 -6.36 -1.02 32.68
N PRO A 285 -6.35 -2.31 33.07
CA PRO A 285 -7.45 -3.22 32.77
C PRO A 285 -8.80 -2.63 33.23
N PRO A 286 -9.94 -3.01 32.63
CA PRO A 286 -11.25 -2.66 33.16
C PRO A 286 -11.35 -2.97 34.67
N LEU A 287 -12.04 -2.12 35.43
CA LEU A 287 -12.14 -2.22 36.89
C LEU A 287 -12.57 -3.62 37.34
N ASP A 288 -13.50 -4.24 36.61
CA ASP A 288 -14.02 -5.58 36.83
C ASP A 288 -12.90 -6.64 36.80
N LYS A 289 -11.93 -6.51 35.90
CA LYS A 289 -10.74 -7.38 35.86
C LYS A 289 -9.78 -7.12 37.01
N GLN A 290 -9.72 -5.90 37.52
CA GLN A 290 -8.92 -5.56 38.70
C GLN A 290 -9.56 -6.13 39.97
N ILE A 291 -10.88 -6.01 40.11
CA ILE A 291 -11.67 -6.58 41.21
C ILE A 291 -11.54 -8.11 41.22
N LEU A 292 -11.73 -8.76 40.07
CA LEU A 292 -11.57 -10.22 39.95
C LEU A 292 -10.13 -10.67 40.28
N LYS A 293 -9.12 -9.87 39.94
CA LYS A 293 -7.73 -10.17 40.30
C LYS A 293 -7.51 -10.03 41.81
N LEU A 294 -8.09 -9.01 42.45
CA LEU A 294 -8.00 -8.79 43.89
C LEU A 294 -8.68 -9.93 44.66
N LEU A 295 -9.90 -10.32 44.24
CA LEU A 295 -10.68 -11.41 44.84
C LEU A 295 -10.03 -12.79 44.68
N ARG A 296 -9.15 -12.97 43.68
CA ARG A 296 -8.35 -14.18 43.49
C ARG A 296 -7.08 -14.22 44.34
N LEU A 297 -6.64 -13.07 44.86
CA LEU A 297 -5.44 -12.96 45.71
C LEU A 297 -5.77 -13.04 47.20
N THR A 298 -7.06 -12.98 47.57
CA THR A 298 -7.57 -13.09 48.94
C THR A 298 -8.14 -14.48 49.28
N ARG A 299 -7.81 -15.50 48.49
CA ARG A 299 -7.98 -16.93 48.81
C ARG A 299 -6.61 -17.58 48.91
#